data_AF-A0A4Q2XWQ2-F1
#
_entry.id   AF-A0A4Q2XWQ2-F1
#
_cell.length_a   1.000
_cell.length_b   1.000
_cell.length_c   1.000
_cell.angle_alpha   90.00
_cell.angle_beta   90.00
_cell.angle_gamma   90.00
#
_symmetry.space_group_name_H-M   'P 1'
#
loop_
_entity.id
_entity.type
_entity.pdbx_description
1 polymer ?
#
loop_
_entity_poly.entity_id
_entity_poly.type
_entity_poly.pdbx_seq_one_letter_code
_entity_poly.pdbx_strand_id
1 'polypeptide(L)'
;MLYFPKPGFPASMALRKTAPLILSTTSFLLLGTVLCNAQTTSIWDGTIGLWNNAARWSTNPLVPNGDFIAGVNAGTATLSSPITLTGLNLNGGNVVADSSLTVSNASLQSGSLTGGSTVAFNGTVDFGTGNFVIGGSGVKTLAGTAVFGESDANPTLYLQGGAT
;
A
#
# COMPACT_ATOMS: atom_id res chain seq x y z
N MET A 1 62.56 -6.50 89.39
CA MET A 1 63.11 -6.27 88.04
C MET A 1 62.04 -5.52 87.25
N LEU A 2 62.24 -4.23 86.99
CA LEU A 2 61.35 -3.37 86.23
C LEU A 2 62.08 -2.97 84.95
N TYR A 3 61.56 -3.32 83.77
CA TYR A 3 61.71 -2.54 82.54
C TYR A 3 60.76 -3.07 81.45
N PHE A 4 60.03 -2.14 80.82
CA PHE A 4 59.04 -2.35 79.76
C PHE A 4 59.67 -2.25 78.36
N PRO A 5 59.02 -2.83 77.34
CA PRO A 5 58.88 -2.09 76.10
C PRO A 5 57.42 -1.88 75.66
N LYS A 6 57.20 -0.72 75.06
CA LYS A 6 55.94 -0.07 74.71
C LYS A 6 55.54 -0.42 73.27
N PRO A 7 54.31 -0.90 72.97
CA PRO A 7 53.84 -1.01 71.60
C PRO A 7 53.07 0.27 71.22
N GLY A 8 53.66 1.06 70.34
CA GLY A 8 53.00 2.17 69.67
C GLY A 8 53.11 1.97 68.16
N PHE A 9 52.05 1.50 67.53
CA PHE A 9 51.91 1.56 66.07
C PHE A 9 51.28 2.91 65.70
N PRO A 10 51.84 3.62 64.72
CA PRO A 10 50.95 4.27 63.76
C PRO A 10 51.48 4.21 62.33
N ALA A 11 50.58 3.98 61.39
CA ALA A 11 50.34 4.90 60.27
C ALA A 11 49.27 4.27 59.38
N SER A 12 48.02 4.68 59.60
CA SER A 12 46.92 4.39 58.71
C SER A 12 47.17 5.11 57.37
N MET A 13 47.58 4.35 56.37
CA MET A 13 47.87 4.87 55.02
C MET A 13 46.56 4.87 54.23
N ALA A 14 45.87 6.01 54.21
CA ALA A 14 44.62 6.19 53.51
C ALA A 14 44.85 6.18 51.98
N LEU A 15 44.54 5.05 51.35
CA LEU A 15 44.55 4.89 49.90
C LEU A 15 43.39 5.70 49.28
N ARG A 16 43.71 6.87 48.72
CA ARG A 16 42.72 7.68 47.98
C ARG A 16 42.51 7.08 46.59
N LYS A 17 41.39 6.39 46.41
CA LYS A 17 40.92 5.83 45.14
C LYS A 17 40.40 6.97 44.27
N THR A 18 41.20 7.44 43.31
CA THR A 18 40.78 8.39 42.29
C THR A 18 39.91 7.66 41.27
N ALA A 19 38.63 8.03 41.20
CA ALA A 19 37.69 7.49 40.22
C ALA A 19 37.88 8.22 38.87
N PRO A 20 37.93 7.51 37.73
CA PRO A 20 38.02 8.14 36.42
C PRO A 20 36.66 8.72 36.00
N LEU A 21 36.67 9.99 35.58
CA LEU A 21 35.54 10.69 34.98
C LEU A 21 35.34 10.17 33.54
N ILE A 22 34.31 9.34 33.33
CA ILE A 22 33.94 8.85 31.99
C ILE A 22 32.98 9.86 31.36
N LEU A 23 33.49 10.64 30.40
CA LEU A 23 32.72 11.58 29.59
C LEU A 23 32.00 10.79 28.49
N SER A 24 30.74 10.40 28.73
CA SER A 24 29.91 9.69 27.74
C SER A 24 29.49 10.66 26.64
N THR A 25 30.14 10.57 25.48
CA THR A 25 29.76 11.33 24.27
C THR A 25 28.51 10.68 23.66
N THR A 26 27.34 11.27 23.91
CA THR A 26 26.09 10.81 23.32
C THR A 26 26.08 11.15 21.83
N SER A 27 26.48 10.22 20.97
CA SER A 27 26.32 10.33 19.53
C SER A 27 24.82 10.34 19.19
N PHE A 28 24.31 11.52 18.83
CA PHE A 28 22.99 11.66 18.24
C PHE A 28 23.05 11.09 16.80
N LEU A 29 22.60 9.85 16.64
CA LEU A 29 22.37 9.25 15.32
C LEU A 29 21.22 10.01 14.66
N LEU A 30 21.57 10.86 13.69
CA LEU A 30 20.62 11.53 12.80
C LEU A 30 20.04 10.45 11.87
N LEU A 31 18.97 9.79 12.33
CA LEU A 31 18.15 8.90 11.53
C LEU A 31 17.45 9.76 10.47
N GLY A 32 18.05 9.81 9.27
CA GLY A 32 17.38 10.37 8.10
C GLY A 32 16.09 9.60 7.87
N THR A 33 14.94 10.21 8.15
CA THR A 33 13.66 9.61 7.83
C THR A 33 13.51 9.65 6.32
N VAL A 34 13.80 8.52 5.68
CA VAL A 34 13.33 8.28 4.32
C VAL A 34 11.81 8.37 4.38
N LEU A 35 11.25 9.42 3.79
CA LEU A 35 9.81 9.56 3.62
C LEU A 35 9.37 8.47 2.61
N CYS A 36 9.11 7.28 3.11
CA CYS A 36 8.36 6.29 2.37
C CYS A 36 6.93 6.83 2.28
N ASN A 37 6.52 7.31 1.11
CA ASN A 37 5.11 7.59 0.85
C ASN A 37 4.38 6.25 0.93
N ALA A 38 3.73 6.00 2.07
CA ALA A 38 2.89 4.83 2.22
C ALA A 38 1.78 4.91 1.16
N GLN A 39 1.72 3.92 0.28
CA GLN A 39 0.60 3.80 -0.65
C GLN A 39 -0.67 3.58 0.17
N THR A 40 -1.63 4.47 -0.02
CA THR A 40 -2.87 4.41 0.74
C THR A 40 -3.91 3.63 -0.05
N THR A 41 -4.41 2.56 0.56
CA THR A 41 -5.44 1.70 -0.03
C THR A 41 -6.82 2.11 0.47
N SER A 42 -7.77 2.27 -0.44
CA SER A 42 -9.18 2.55 -0.15
C SER A 42 -10.06 1.44 -0.71
N ILE A 43 -10.95 0.88 0.11
CA ILE A 43 -11.77 -0.30 -0.25
C ILE A 43 -13.23 0.11 -0.35
N TRP A 44 -13.88 -0.25 -1.46
CA TRP A 44 -15.30 -0.05 -1.70
C TRP A 44 -16.15 -0.93 -0.77
N ASP A 45 -17.23 -0.38 -0.23
CA ASP A 45 -18.09 -1.02 0.79
C ASP A 45 -18.91 -2.21 0.28
N GLY A 46 -18.87 -2.49 -1.01
CA GLY A 46 -19.59 -3.62 -1.63
C GLY A 46 -21.01 -3.29 -2.10
N THR A 47 -21.44 -2.03 -2.00
CA THR A 47 -22.77 -1.60 -2.46
C THR A 47 -22.75 -1.03 -3.88
N ILE A 48 -23.89 -0.53 -4.35
CA ILE A 48 -24.01 0.16 -5.64
C ILE A 48 -23.95 1.68 -5.38
N GLY A 49 -23.11 2.40 -6.12
CA GLY A 49 -23.02 3.85 -5.98
C GLY A 49 -22.00 4.53 -6.89
N LEU A 50 -21.92 5.85 -6.77
CA LEU A 50 -20.94 6.66 -7.48
C LEU A 50 -19.57 6.58 -6.81
N TRP A 51 -18.50 6.48 -7.62
CA TRP A 51 -17.12 6.42 -7.17
C TRP A 51 -16.73 7.57 -6.23
N ASN A 52 -17.27 8.77 -6.48
CA ASN A 52 -17.00 9.97 -5.68
C ASN A 52 -17.79 10.05 -4.36
N ASN A 53 -18.62 9.06 -4.04
CA ASN A 53 -19.32 9.02 -2.76
C ASN A 53 -18.37 8.55 -1.64
N ALA A 54 -17.87 9.51 -0.86
CA ALA A 54 -16.94 9.26 0.23
C ALA A 54 -17.45 8.26 1.29
N ALA A 55 -18.77 8.15 1.48
CA ALA A 55 -19.36 7.23 2.44
C ALA A 55 -19.25 5.75 2.04
N ARG A 56 -18.85 5.47 0.78
CA ARG A 56 -18.71 4.13 0.21
C ARG A 56 -17.30 3.54 0.33
N TRP A 57 -16.35 4.30 0.87
CA TRP A 57 -14.95 3.90 0.96
C TRP A 57 -14.51 3.72 2.42
N SER A 58 -13.73 2.68 2.69
CA SER A 58 -13.40 2.22 4.04
C SER A 58 -12.37 3.08 4.79
N THR A 59 -11.54 3.85 4.10
CA THR A 59 -10.32 4.45 4.66
C THR A 59 -10.03 5.81 4.04
N ASN A 60 -9.20 6.63 4.68
CA ASN A 60 -8.72 7.91 4.14
C ASN A 60 -7.60 7.63 3.10
N PRO A 61 -7.70 8.08 1.83
CA PRO A 61 -8.75 8.96 1.32
C PRO A 61 -10.04 8.21 1.05
N LEU A 62 -11.12 8.85 1.48
CA LEU A 62 -12.48 8.37 1.29
C LEU A 62 -12.89 8.41 -0.18
N VAL A 63 -12.05 8.89 -1.11
CA VAL A 63 -12.26 8.78 -2.55
C VAL A 63 -10.88 8.65 -3.20
N PRO A 64 -10.45 7.45 -3.62
CA PRO A 64 -9.13 7.26 -4.22
C PRO A 64 -9.05 7.94 -5.60
N ASN A 65 -8.06 8.81 -5.77
CA ASN A 65 -7.67 9.46 -7.04
C ASN A 65 -6.24 10.03 -6.96
N GLY A 66 -5.37 9.71 -7.93
CA GLY A 66 -3.94 10.00 -7.94
C GLY A 66 -3.10 8.82 -7.46
N ASP A 67 -2.25 9.05 -6.46
CA ASP A 67 -1.27 8.08 -5.94
C ASP A 67 -1.87 7.01 -5.00
N PHE A 68 -3.09 6.58 -5.29
CA PHE A 68 -3.88 5.68 -4.44
C PHE A 68 -4.09 4.32 -5.09
N ILE A 69 -4.36 3.35 -4.22
CA ILE A 69 -4.81 2.01 -4.60
C ILE A 69 -6.29 1.92 -4.26
N ALA A 70 -7.14 1.66 -5.26
CA ALA A 70 -8.54 1.37 -5.04
C ALA A 70 -8.78 -0.14 -5.02
N GLY A 71 -9.54 -0.64 -4.05
CA GLY A 71 -9.97 -2.03 -3.96
C GLY A 71 -11.48 -2.15 -4.10
N VAL A 72 -11.95 -3.02 -4.98
CA VAL A 72 -13.38 -3.34 -5.13
C VAL A 72 -13.53 -4.85 -5.06
N ASN A 73 -14.17 -5.32 -3.98
CA ASN A 73 -14.35 -6.75 -3.71
C ASN A 73 -15.78 -7.22 -4.05
N ALA A 74 -16.75 -6.31 -4.07
CA ALA A 74 -18.15 -6.57 -4.36
C ALA A 74 -18.86 -5.27 -4.80
N GLY A 75 -20.14 -5.38 -5.20
CA GLY A 75 -20.98 -4.23 -5.54
C GLY A 75 -20.65 -3.61 -6.90
N THR A 76 -21.12 -2.38 -7.10
CA THR A 76 -20.91 -1.63 -8.33
C THR A 76 -20.47 -0.20 -8.02
N ALA A 77 -19.27 0.17 -8.48
CA ALA A 77 -18.76 1.53 -8.40
C ALA A 77 -18.80 2.19 -9.79
N THR A 78 -19.60 3.26 -9.94
CA THR A 78 -19.75 3.99 -11.21
C THR A 78 -18.92 5.26 -11.22
N LEU A 79 -18.08 5.44 -12.23
CA LEU A 79 -17.25 6.63 -12.38
C LEU A 79 -18.02 7.72 -13.13
N SER A 80 -18.33 8.82 -12.45
CA SER A 80 -18.98 10.00 -13.04
C SER A 80 -18.00 11.12 -13.42
N SER A 81 -16.70 10.93 -13.16
CA SER A 81 -15.63 11.90 -13.45
C SER A 81 -14.32 11.15 -13.76
N PRO A 82 -13.36 11.78 -14.45
CA PRO A 82 -12.06 11.17 -14.71
C PRO A 82 -11.35 10.74 -13.42
N ILE A 83 -10.86 9.50 -13.37
CA ILE A 83 -10.11 8.95 -12.24
C ILE A 83 -8.74 8.47 -12.72
N THR A 84 -7.69 8.83 -11.99
CA THR A 84 -6.34 8.26 -12.16
C THR A 84 -6.00 7.48 -10.91
N LEU A 85 -5.41 6.29 -11.02
CA LEU A 85 -5.00 5.47 -9.89
C LEU A 85 -3.59 4.93 -10.10
N THR A 86 -2.84 4.80 -9.01
CA THR A 86 -1.60 4.01 -9.02
C THR A 86 -1.90 2.52 -9.00
N GLY A 87 -2.97 2.11 -8.30
CA GLY A 87 -3.38 0.72 -8.17
C GLY A 87 -4.89 0.52 -8.29
N LEU A 88 -5.31 -0.54 -8.96
CA LEU A 88 -6.69 -1.03 -8.92
C LEU A 88 -6.71 -2.53 -8.63
N ASN A 89 -7.34 -2.93 -7.52
CA ASN A 89 -7.55 -4.31 -7.15
C ASN A 89 -9.03 -4.66 -7.33
N LEU A 90 -9.34 -5.49 -8.33
CA LEU A 90 -10.67 -6.04 -8.56
C LEU A 90 -10.67 -7.52 -8.16
N ASN A 91 -11.19 -7.79 -6.97
CA ASN A 91 -11.36 -9.13 -6.43
C ASN A 91 -12.83 -9.59 -6.48
N GLY A 92 -13.62 -8.91 -7.31
CA GLY A 92 -15.05 -9.09 -7.48
C GLY A 92 -15.71 -7.80 -7.94
N GLY A 93 -17.03 -7.72 -7.80
CA GLY A 93 -17.82 -6.52 -8.10
C GLY A 93 -17.76 -6.07 -9.56
N ASN A 94 -18.20 -4.83 -9.79
CA ASN A 94 -18.24 -4.19 -11.10
C ASN A 94 -17.76 -2.73 -10.98
N VAL A 95 -16.84 -2.34 -11.86
CA VAL A 95 -16.49 -0.93 -12.07
C VAL A 95 -17.09 -0.50 -13.39
N VAL A 96 -18.03 0.45 -13.33
CA VAL A 96 -18.64 1.05 -14.52
C VAL A 96 -17.89 2.34 -14.85
N ALA A 97 -16.98 2.26 -15.81
CA ALA A 97 -16.19 3.38 -16.30
C ALA A 97 -16.98 4.19 -17.33
N ASP A 98 -17.96 4.97 -16.87
CA ASP A 98 -18.70 5.93 -17.70
C ASP A 98 -17.92 7.24 -17.90
N SER A 99 -16.88 7.46 -17.11
CA SER A 99 -15.83 8.45 -17.35
C SER A 99 -14.45 7.78 -17.48
N SER A 100 -13.44 8.54 -17.91
CA SER A 100 -12.11 7.98 -18.19
C SER A 100 -11.44 7.44 -16.93
N LEU A 101 -10.88 6.23 -17.01
CA LEU A 101 -10.11 5.60 -15.94
C LEU A 101 -8.69 5.32 -16.42
N THR A 102 -7.69 5.84 -15.72
CA THR A 102 -6.28 5.52 -15.96
C THR A 102 -5.70 4.83 -14.74
N VAL A 103 -5.05 3.69 -14.93
CA VAL A 103 -4.48 2.90 -13.85
C VAL A 103 -3.04 2.52 -14.18
N SER A 104 -2.11 2.76 -13.25
CA SER A 104 -0.72 2.32 -13.43
C SER A 104 -0.60 0.80 -13.27
N ASN A 105 -1.04 0.24 -12.14
CA ASN A 105 -0.99 -1.20 -11.91
C ASN A 105 -2.36 -1.75 -11.54
N ALA A 106 -2.71 -2.94 -12.01
CA ALA A 106 -3.98 -3.57 -11.66
C ALA A 106 -3.81 -5.04 -11.32
N SER A 107 -4.54 -5.51 -10.31
CA SER A 107 -4.77 -6.93 -10.06
C SER A 107 -6.25 -7.21 -10.27
N LEU A 108 -6.55 -7.95 -11.33
CA LEU A 108 -7.88 -8.20 -11.86
C LEU A 108 -8.20 -9.69 -11.65
N GLN A 109 -8.43 -10.06 -10.39
CA GLN A 109 -8.64 -11.44 -9.97
C GLN A 109 -10.04 -11.93 -10.37
N SER A 110 -11.07 -11.11 -10.15
CA SER A 110 -12.44 -11.42 -10.59
C SER A 110 -13.30 -10.15 -10.67
N GLY A 111 -14.50 -10.29 -11.26
CA GLY A 111 -15.45 -9.18 -11.39
C GLY A 111 -15.54 -8.67 -12.82
N SER A 112 -15.93 -7.40 -12.95
CA SER A 112 -16.10 -6.80 -14.28
C SER A 112 -15.66 -5.34 -14.33
N LEU A 113 -15.13 -4.96 -15.48
CA LEU A 113 -14.88 -3.57 -15.86
C LEU A 113 -15.72 -3.29 -17.11
N THR A 114 -16.72 -2.43 -16.95
CA THR A 114 -17.70 -2.09 -17.98
C THR A 114 -17.77 -0.57 -18.20
N GLY A 115 -18.74 -0.09 -18.96
CA GLY A 115 -18.96 1.34 -19.21
C GLY A 115 -18.52 1.81 -20.61
N GLY A 116 -19.01 3.00 -20.96
CA GLY A 116 -18.85 3.58 -22.30
C GLY A 116 -17.57 4.39 -22.54
N SER A 117 -16.80 4.68 -21.49
CA SER A 117 -15.60 5.52 -21.60
C SER A 117 -14.30 4.72 -21.77
N THR A 118 -13.22 5.46 -22.02
CA THR A 118 -11.86 4.93 -22.14
C THR A 118 -11.32 4.44 -20.80
N VAL A 119 -10.78 3.22 -20.78
CA VAL A 119 -9.96 2.73 -19.66
C VAL A 119 -8.56 2.42 -20.17
N ALA A 120 -7.53 2.89 -19.49
CA ALA A 120 -6.14 2.65 -19.85
C ALA A 120 -5.36 2.07 -18.66
N PHE A 121 -4.66 0.97 -18.89
CA PHE A 121 -3.71 0.39 -17.97
C PHE A 121 -2.28 0.60 -18.51
N ASN A 122 -1.47 1.39 -17.81
CA ASN A 122 -0.17 1.85 -18.31
C ASN A 122 1.04 1.08 -17.77
N GLY A 123 0.84 0.24 -16.76
CA GLY A 123 1.88 -0.60 -16.14
C GLY A 123 1.45 -2.07 -16.11
N THR A 124 1.65 -2.75 -14.99
CA THR A 124 1.38 -4.19 -14.93
C THR A 124 -0.09 -4.47 -14.63
N VAL A 125 -0.70 -5.33 -15.44
CA VAL A 125 -2.04 -5.87 -15.21
C VAL A 125 -1.92 -7.37 -14.95
N ASP A 126 -2.25 -7.80 -13.74
CA ASP A 126 -2.29 -9.20 -13.33
C ASP A 126 -3.73 -9.72 -13.40
N PHE A 127 -4.03 -10.51 -14.42
CA PHE A 127 -5.26 -11.27 -14.54
C PHE A 127 -5.06 -12.57 -13.75
N GLY A 128 -5.54 -12.57 -12.52
CA GLY A 128 -5.43 -13.72 -11.63
C GLY A 128 -6.24 -14.93 -12.09
N THR A 129 -6.55 -15.83 -11.16
CA THR A 129 -7.14 -17.14 -11.52
C THR A 129 -8.67 -17.12 -11.67
N GLY A 130 -9.33 -16.00 -11.37
CA GLY A 130 -10.80 -15.92 -11.43
C GLY A 130 -11.33 -15.42 -12.77
N ASN A 131 -12.67 -15.34 -12.85
CA ASN A 131 -13.36 -14.83 -14.04
C ASN A 131 -13.39 -13.30 -13.98
N PHE A 132 -12.64 -12.68 -14.89
CA PHE A 132 -12.67 -11.24 -15.10
C PHE A 132 -13.26 -10.91 -16.47
N VAL A 133 -14.22 -9.98 -16.50
CA VAL A 133 -14.92 -9.56 -17.71
C VAL A 133 -14.54 -8.11 -18.05
N ILE A 134 -14.06 -7.90 -19.27
CA ILE A 134 -13.94 -6.56 -19.86
C ILE A 134 -15.06 -6.39 -20.88
N GLY A 135 -15.91 -5.39 -20.69
CA GLY A 135 -17.03 -5.11 -21.59
C GLY A 135 -17.35 -3.62 -21.73
N GLY A 136 -18.47 -3.35 -22.41
CA GLY A 136 -18.94 -2.00 -22.73
C GLY A 136 -18.48 -1.52 -24.11
N SER A 137 -18.98 -0.35 -24.51
CA SER A 137 -18.71 0.26 -25.84
C SER A 137 -17.45 1.12 -25.89
N GLY A 138 -16.86 1.48 -24.75
CA GLY A 138 -15.68 2.32 -24.69
C GLY A 138 -14.36 1.57 -24.93
N VAL A 139 -13.31 2.28 -25.35
CA VAL A 139 -11.98 1.73 -25.61
C VAL A 139 -11.31 1.24 -24.31
N LYS A 140 -10.76 0.03 -24.31
CA LYS A 140 -10.04 -0.55 -23.17
C LYS A 140 -8.62 -0.89 -23.62
N THR A 141 -7.64 -0.16 -23.10
CA THR A 141 -6.24 -0.25 -23.54
C THR A 141 -5.39 -0.89 -22.45
N LEU A 142 -4.65 -1.93 -22.82
CA LEU A 142 -3.57 -2.52 -22.04
C LEU A 142 -2.26 -2.05 -22.67
N ALA A 143 -1.70 -0.94 -22.20
CA ALA A 143 -0.49 -0.34 -22.76
C ALA A 143 0.80 -0.88 -22.10
N GLY A 144 0.69 -1.44 -20.89
CA GLY A 144 1.82 -2.03 -20.17
C GLY A 144 1.90 -3.54 -20.30
N THR A 145 2.37 -4.21 -19.24
CA THR A 145 2.58 -5.67 -19.23
C THR A 145 1.33 -6.37 -18.72
N ALA A 146 0.79 -7.32 -19.49
CA ALA A 146 -0.26 -8.22 -19.02
C ALA A 146 0.38 -9.52 -18.51
N VAL A 147 0.08 -9.88 -17.26
CA VAL A 147 0.40 -11.16 -16.63
C VAL A 147 -0.91 -11.92 -16.48
N PHE A 148 -0.91 -13.18 -16.90
CA PHE A 148 -1.99 -14.11 -16.66
C PHE A 148 -1.48 -15.10 -15.61
N GLY A 149 -2.31 -15.44 -14.61
CA GLY A 149 -1.93 -16.18 -13.40
C GLY A 149 -1.07 -17.44 -13.62
N GLU A 150 -0.47 -17.95 -12.52
CA GLU A 150 0.49 -19.06 -12.57
C GLU A 150 -0.04 -20.32 -13.28
N SER A 151 0.89 -21.12 -13.82
CA SER A 151 0.74 -22.11 -14.91
C SER A 151 -0.38 -23.15 -14.81
N ASP A 152 -1.05 -23.26 -13.67
CA ASP A 152 -1.98 -24.34 -13.35
C ASP A 152 -3.45 -23.85 -13.30
N ALA A 153 -3.69 -22.54 -13.41
CA ALA A 153 -5.02 -22.00 -13.66
C ALA A 153 -5.19 -21.74 -15.16
N ASN A 154 -6.38 -22.00 -15.71
CA ASN A 154 -6.75 -21.55 -17.06
C ASN A 154 -7.46 -20.19 -16.94
N PRO A 155 -6.75 -19.05 -16.78
CA PRO A 155 -7.41 -17.76 -16.72
C PRO A 155 -8.09 -17.51 -18.06
N THR A 156 -9.39 -17.28 -18.01
CA THR A 156 -10.17 -16.98 -19.21
C THR A 156 -10.44 -15.48 -19.25
N LEU A 157 -9.78 -14.78 -20.17
CA LEU A 157 -10.08 -13.39 -20.47
C LEU A 157 -11.27 -13.32 -21.43
N TYR A 158 -12.40 -12.82 -20.94
CA TYR A 158 -13.56 -12.54 -21.79
C TYR A 158 -13.50 -11.10 -22.29
N LEU A 159 -13.20 -10.94 -23.58
CA LEU A 159 -13.29 -9.67 -24.30
C LEU A 159 -14.68 -9.56 -24.94
N GLN A 160 -15.57 -8.79 -24.33
CA GLN A 160 -16.88 -8.54 -24.91
C GLN A 160 -16.84 -7.22 -25.67
N GLY A 161 -16.91 -7.29 -27.00
CA GLY A 161 -17.11 -6.10 -27.83
C GLY A 161 -18.47 -5.46 -27.55
N GLY A 162 -18.49 -4.16 -27.29
CA GLY A 162 -19.73 -3.39 -27.30
C GLY A 162 -20.21 -3.21 -28.75
N ALA A 163 -21.52 -3.33 -28.97
CA ALA A 163 -22.11 -2.89 -30.23
C ALA A 163 -21.90 -1.37 -30.35
N THR A 164 -21.22 -0.96 -31.42
CA THR A 164 -21.08 0.46 -31.82
C THR A 164 -22.34 0.98 -32.48
#